data_AF-A0A9W9Z7Q3-F1
#
_entry.id   AF-A0A9W9Z7Q3-F1
#
_cell.length_a   1.000
_cell.length_b   1.000
_cell.length_c   1.000
_cell.angle_alpha   90.00
_cell.angle_beta   90.00
_cell.angle_gamma   90.00
#
_symmetry.space_group_name_H-M   'P 1'
#
loop_
_entity.id
_entity.type
_entity.pdbx_description
1 polymer ?
#
loop_
_entity_poly.entity_id
_entity_poly.type
_entity_poly.pdbx_seq_one_letter_code
_entity_poly.pdbx_strand_id
1 'polypeptide(L)'
;MFEVGKLTDESLDSFLGELEKVDTVAEGEAQRYFDHAITLRDTILFLRYNRNLGVEPDQVPAKGLDLLRCESLNSLDSAACGRVLQKNYSLLVSMAPLSNEIRPVTSCCPPHFGPAVPEVNSVWFKLFIYDQVKSGPPSLLLVKGTRLRWLPKIFEDYERLMITTWGHDPGIVPVSNVLLALNDALSHSAVLVQVRP
;
A
#
# COMPACT_ATOMS: atom_id res chain seq x y z
N MET A 1 -13.00 7.32 -16.28
CA MET A 1 -13.69 6.66 -15.14
C MET A 1 -13.56 7.42 -13.82
N PHE A 2 -12.43 8.05 -13.48
CA PHE A 2 -12.27 8.87 -12.25
C PHE A 2 -12.37 10.40 -12.49
N GLU A 3 -13.23 10.87 -13.40
CA GLU A 3 -13.24 12.30 -13.82
C GLU A 3 -13.57 13.29 -12.69
N VAL A 4 -14.17 12.83 -11.59
CA VAL A 4 -14.55 13.69 -10.43
C VAL A 4 -13.88 13.23 -9.13
N GLY A 5 -12.92 12.29 -9.19
CA GLY A 5 -12.27 11.76 -7.98
C GLY A 5 -13.18 10.92 -7.07
N LYS A 6 -14.38 10.59 -7.55
CA LYS A 6 -15.34 9.70 -6.90
C LYS A 6 -15.91 8.73 -7.93
N LEU A 7 -15.93 7.45 -7.58
CA LEU A 7 -16.66 6.41 -8.29
C LEU A 7 -17.79 5.96 -7.37
N THR A 8 -19.04 6.10 -7.82
CA THR A 8 -20.23 5.75 -7.03
C THR A 8 -20.55 4.25 -7.15
N ASP A 9 -21.33 3.73 -6.20
CA ASP A 9 -21.79 2.33 -6.22
C ASP A 9 -22.42 1.90 -7.56
N GLU A 10 -23.21 2.78 -8.19
CA GLU A 10 -23.85 2.52 -9.49
C GLU A 10 -22.83 2.30 -10.62
N SER A 11 -21.68 2.96 -10.55
CA SER A 11 -20.61 2.86 -11.55
C SER A 11 -19.59 1.77 -11.23
N LEU A 12 -19.68 1.13 -10.06
CA LEU A 12 -18.75 0.07 -9.65
C LEU A 12 -18.88 -1.19 -10.50
N ASP A 13 -20.08 -1.53 -10.98
CA ASP A 13 -20.27 -2.74 -11.78
C ASP A 13 -19.50 -2.66 -13.11
N SER A 14 -19.51 -1.49 -13.76
CA SER A 14 -18.71 -1.27 -14.96
C SER A 14 -17.22 -1.31 -14.66
N PHE A 15 -16.78 -0.79 -13.51
CA PHE A 15 -15.38 -0.83 -13.10
C PHE A 15 -14.90 -2.25 -12.75
N LEU A 16 -15.74 -3.04 -12.07
CA LEU A 16 -15.48 -4.45 -11.80
C LEU A 16 -15.37 -5.25 -13.09
N GLY A 17 -16.23 -4.98 -14.08
CA GLY A 17 -16.14 -5.60 -15.40
C GLY A 17 -14.84 -5.27 -16.15
N GLU A 18 -14.24 -4.10 -15.93
CA GLU A 18 -12.90 -3.80 -16.45
C GLU A 18 -11.78 -4.47 -15.62
N LEU A 19 -11.93 -4.53 -14.28
CA LEU A 19 -10.98 -5.22 -13.41
C LEU A 19 -10.95 -6.74 -13.62
N GLU A 20 -12.03 -7.35 -14.10
CA GLU A 20 -12.07 -8.77 -14.45
C GLU A 20 -11.22 -9.11 -15.68
N LYS A 21 -10.96 -8.14 -16.56
CA LYS A 21 -10.10 -8.32 -17.74
C LYS A 21 -8.61 -8.28 -17.41
N VAL A 22 -8.26 -7.98 -16.16
CA VAL A 22 -6.88 -7.88 -15.69
C VAL A 22 -6.32 -9.30 -15.55
N ASP A 23 -5.30 -9.62 -16.35
CA ASP A 23 -4.64 -10.93 -16.32
C ASP A 23 -3.98 -11.21 -14.96
N THR A 24 -3.85 -12.49 -14.62
CA THR A 24 -3.23 -12.90 -13.33
C THR A 24 -1.70 -12.99 -13.40
N VAL A 25 -1.13 -12.93 -14.60
CA VAL A 25 0.30 -13.13 -14.86
C VAL A 25 0.86 -11.93 -15.59
N ALA A 26 1.83 -11.26 -14.98
CA ALA A 26 2.63 -10.23 -15.60
C ALA A 26 4.11 -10.38 -15.24
N GLU A 27 4.98 -10.04 -16.18
CA GLU A 27 6.43 -10.13 -15.96
C GLU A 27 6.99 -8.87 -15.28
N GLY A 28 7.92 -9.08 -14.34
CA GLY A 28 8.71 -8.02 -13.73
C GLY A 28 7.95 -7.13 -12.74
N GLU A 29 8.29 -5.85 -12.72
CA GLU A 29 7.71 -4.85 -11.80
C GLU A 29 6.20 -4.63 -12.02
N ALA A 30 5.69 -5.01 -13.20
CA ALA A 30 4.29 -4.87 -13.54
C ALA A 30 3.39 -5.76 -12.67
N GLN A 31 3.84 -6.95 -12.29
CA GLN A 31 3.08 -7.93 -11.48
C GLN A 31 2.42 -7.31 -10.25
N ARG A 32 3.10 -6.38 -9.59
CA ARG A 32 2.58 -5.72 -8.39
C ARG A 32 1.31 -4.92 -8.66
N TYR A 33 1.23 -4.24 -9.80
CA TYR A 33 0.03 -3.50 -10.17
C TYR A 33 -1.14 -4.44 -10.47
N PHE A 34 -0.87 -5.62 -11.04
CA PHE A 34 -1.86 -6.67 -11.19
C PHE A 34 -2.32 -7.21 -9.83
N ASP A 35 -1.39 -7.50 -8.91
CA ASP A 35 -1.70 -7.94 -7.55
C ASP A 35 -2.53 -6.90 -6.80
N HIS A 36 -2.20 -5.60 -6.95
CA HIS A 36 -2.99 -4.49 -6.38
C HIS A 36 -4.39 -4.42 -6.99
N ALA A 37 -4.52 -4.57 -8.31
CA ALA A 37 -5.82 -4.55 -9.00
C ALA A 37 -6.71 -5.72 -8.56
N ILE A 38 -6.13 -6.93 -8.45
CA ILE A 38 -6.82 -8.13 -7.94
C ILE A 38 -7.24 -7.93 -6.48
N THR A 39 -6.33 -7.45 -5.64
CA THR A 39 -6.62 -7.17 -4.22
C THR A 39 -7.74 -6.14 -4.07
N LEU A 40 -7.72 -5.08 -4.89
CA LEU A 40 -8.76 -4.06 -4.92
C LEU A 40 -10.11 -4.66 -5.33
N ARG A 41 -10.15 -5.46 -6.40
CA ARG A 41 -11.34 -6.18 -6.86
C ARG A 41 -11.92 -7.04 -5.74
N ASP A 42 -11.10 -7.91 -5.16
CA ASP A 42 -11.54 -8.85 -4.12
C ASP A 42 -12.04 -8.11 -2.87
N THR A 43 -11.40 -6.98 -2.54
CA THR A 43 -11.86 -6.11 -1.44
C THR A 43 -13.20 -5.44 -1.75
N ILE A 44 -13.40 -4.94 -2.97
CA ILE A 44 -14.68 -4.36 -3.39
C ILE A 44 -15.78 -5.42 -3.31
N LEU A 45 -15.53 -6.62 -3.85
CA LEU A 45 -16.47 -7.73 -3.80
C LEU A 45 -16.80 -8.12 -2.36
N PHE A 46 -15.78 -8.23 -1.50
CA PHE A 46 -15.97 -8.51 -0.09
C PHE A 46 -16.82 -7.44 0.60
N LEU A 47 -16.50 -6.15 0.41
CA LEU A 47 -17.24 -5.07 1.07
C LEU A 47 -18.69 -4.95 0.60
N ARG A 48 -18.99 -5.21 -0.69
CA ARG A 48 -20.36 -5.14 -1.22
C ARG A 48 -21.22 -6.35 -0.85
N TYR A 49 -20.65 -7.56 -0.92
CA TYR A 49 -21.42 -8.80 -0.81
C TYR A 49 -21.31 -9.50 0.55
N ASN A 50 -20.51 -8.99 1.49
CA ASN A 50 -20.44 -9.56 2.82
C ASN A 50 -21.69 -9.23 3.65
N ARG A 51 -22.53 -10.24 3.84
CA ARG A 51 -23.79 -10.18 4.61
C ARG A 51 -23.59 -9.81 6.08
N ASN A 52 -22.40 -10.06 6.63
CA ASN A 52 -22.08 -9.76 8.03
C ASN A 52 -21.76 -8.27 8.28
N LEU A 53 -21.58 -7.46 7.22
CA LEU A 53 -21.37 -6.02 7.32
C LEU A 53 -22.69 -5.23 7.31
N GLY A 54 -23.81 -5.89 7.01
CA GLY A 54 -25.15 -5.30 7.02
C GLY A 54 -25.70 -5.17 8.43
N VAL A 55 -26.52 -4.15 8.65
CA VAL A 55 -27.32 -4.02 9.89
C VAL A 55 -28.48 -5.02 9.87
N GLU A 56 -28.99 -5.33 8.67
CA GLU A 56 -30.07 -6.29 8.43
C GLU A 56 -29.53 -7.49 7.64
N PRO A 57 -29.80 -8.75 8.06
CA PRO A 57 -29.23 -9.96 7.46
C PRO A 57 -29.67 -10.24 6.00
N ASP A 58 -30.68 -9.52 5.50
CA ASP A 58 -31.30 -9.76 4.19
C ASP A 58 -31.10 -8.62 3.16
N GLN A 59 -30.42 -7.52 3.51
CA GLN A 59 -30.06 -6.46 2.54
C GLN A 59 -28.70 -6.74 1.90
N VAL A 60 -28.71 -7.06 0.60
CA VAL A 60 -27.52 -7.11 -0.26
C VAL A 60 -27.73 -6.14 -1.42
N PRO A 61 -26.84 -5.15 -1.64
CA PRO A 61 -25.62 -4.87 -0.88
C PRO A 61 -25.90 -4.29 0.52
N ALA A 62 -25.06 -4.66 1.49
CA ALA A 62 -25.21 -4.31 2.90
C ALA A 62 -25.24 -2.78 3.16
N LYS A 63 -24.46 -2.03 2.39
CA LYS A 63 -24.43 -0.56 2.22
C LYS A 63 -23.81 -0.26 0.85
N GLY A 64 -24.20 0.86 0.22
CA GLY A 64 -23.54 1.31 -1.02
C GLY A 64 -22.05 1.59 -0.79
N LEU A 65 -21.20 1.22 -1.74
CA LEU A 65 -19.76 1.43 -1.69
C LEU A 65 -19.35 2.50 -2.72
N ASP A 66 -18.59 3.50 -2.27
CA ASP A 66 -18.00 4.49 -3.17
C ASP A 66 -16.46 4.43 -3.07
N LEU A 67 -15.76 4.55 -4.20
CA LEU A 67 -14.30 4.73 -4.21
C LEU A 67 -13.99 6.22 -4.32
N LEU A 68 -13.18 6.71 -3.40
CA LEU A 68 -12.74 8.10 -3.35
C LEU A 68 -11.25 8.19 -3.60
N ARG A 69 -10.87 9.12 -4.47
CA ARG A 69 -9.49 9.54 -4.66
C ARG A 69 -9.16 10.61 -3.62
N CYS A 70 -8.24 10.32 -2.70
CA CYS A 70 -7.88 11.24 -1.61
C CYS A 70 -7.37 12.59 -2.12
N GLU A 71 -6.68 12.62 -3.25
CA GLU A 71 -6.11 13.85 -3.82
C GLU A 71 -7.18 14.86 -4.24
N SER A 72 -8.39 14.40 -4.56
CA SER A 72 -9.51 15.29 -4.87
C SER A 72 -10.01 16.04 -3.64
N LEU A 73 -9.80 15.49 -2.45
CA LEU A 73 -10.15 16.11 -1.17
C LEU A 73 -9.09 17.12 -0.69
N ASN A 74 -7.87 17.12 -1.26
CA ASN A 74 -6.80 18.07 -0.88
C ASN A 74 -7.13 19.52 -1.23
N SER A 75 -8.11 19.76 -2.10
CA SER A 75 -8.62 21.10 -2.40
C SER A 75 -9.44 21.70 -1.25
N LEU A 76 -9.91 20.87 -0.31
CA LEU A 76 -10.72 21.27 0.82
C LEU A 76 -9.84 21.45 2.07
N ASP A 77 -10.23 22.39 2.93
CA ASP A 77 -9.67 22.45 4.27
C ASP A 77 -10.09 21.23 5.09
N SER A 78 -9.30 20.89 6.12
CA SER A 78 -9.52 19.70 6.95
C SER A 78 -10.94 19.66 7.57
N ALA A 79 -11.47 20.81 7.98
CA ALA A 79 -12.81 20.88 8.58
C ALA A 79 -13.94 20.71 7.54
N ALA A 80 -13.80 21.26 6.34
CA ALA A 80 -14.75 20.97 5.26
C ALA A 80 -14.68 19.51 4.79
N CYS A 81 -13.47 18.96 4.63
CA CYS A 81 -13.27 17.56 4.26
C CYS A 81 -13.96 16.62 5.27
N GLY A 82 -13.71 16.82 6.57
CA GLY A 82 -14.36 16.05 7.63
C GLY A 82 -15.88 16.12 7.59
N ARG A 83 -16.47 17.32 7.37
CA ARG A 83 -17.93 17.50 7.24
C ARG A 83 -18.52 16.75 6.05
N VAL A 84 -17.85 16.79 4.90
CA VAL A 84 -18.30 16.08 3.69
C VAL A 84 -18.27 14.58 3.92
N LEU A 85 -17.21 14.07 4.54
CA LEU A 85 -17.08 12.64 4.81
C LEU A 85 -18.09 12.15 5.84
N GLN A 86 -18.29 12.90 6.93
CA GLN A 86 -19.26 12.57 7.97
C GLN A 86 -20.70 12.62 7.48
N LYS A 87 -21.02 13.52 6.54
CA LYS A 87 -22.36 13.62 5.96
C LYS A 87 -22.69 12.44 5.04
N ASN A 88 -21.72 11.95 4.28
CA ASN A 88 -21.96 11.02 3.17
C ASN A 88 -21.59 9.57 3.48
N TYR A 89 -20.70 9.32 4.45
CA TYR A 89 -20.17 7.98 4.71
C TYR A 89 -20.28 7.59 6.18
N SER A 90 -20.65 6.34 6.43
CA SER A 90 -20.64 5.77 7.78
C SER A 90 -19.32 5.10 8.16
N LEU A 91 -18.48 4.77 7.17
CA LEU A 91 -17.20 4.08 7.36
C LEU A 91 -16.23 4.48 6.25
N LEU A 92 -14.96 4.67 6.60
CA LEU A 92 -13.87 4.91 5.66
C LEU A 92 -12.88 3.76 5.72
N VAL A 93 -12.44 3.30 4.55
CA VAL A 93 -11.41 2.26 4.43
C VAL A 93 -10.34 2.78 3.48
N SER A 94 -9.09 2.87 3.95
CA SER A 94 -7.94 3.22 3.10
C SER A 94 -7.25 1.94 2.64
N MET A 95 -7.28 1.71 1.34
CA MET A 95 -6.67 0.55 0.70
C MET A 95 -5.24 0.87 0.25
N ALA A 96 -4.30 0.02 0.69
CA ALA A 96 -2.88 0.00 0.29
C ALA A 96 -2.05 1.24 0.76
N PRO A 97 -0.71 1.12 0.85
CA PRO A 97 0.10 2.12 1.52
C PRO A 97 0.10 3.39 0.67
N LEU A 98 -0.53 4.43 1.19
CA LEU A 98 -0.32 5.79 0.69
C LEU A 98 1.18 6.04 0.71
N SER A 99 1.74 6.38 -0.45
CA SER A 99 3.11 6.85 -0.55
C SER A 99 3.35 7.91 0.52
N ASN A 100 4.59 8.06 1.00
CA ASN A 100 4.93 9.04 2.04
C ASN A 100 4.48 10.48 1.70
N GLU A 101 4.19 10.75 0.42
CA GLU A 101 3.78 12.06 -0.09
C GLU A 101 2.28 12.33 0.05
N ILE A 102 1.43 11.30 0.12
CA ILE A 102 -0.02 11.46 0.21
C ILE A 102 -0.43 11.35 1.67
N ARG A 103 -0.94 12.46 2.23
CA ARG A 103 -1.53 12.46 3.55
C ARG A 103 -2.85 11.67 3.51
N PRO A 104 -3.01 10.62 4.33
CA PRO A 104 -4.30 9.96 4.48
C PRO A 104 -5.31 10.96 5.00
N VAL A 105 -6.57 10.80 4.59
CA VAL A 105 -7.65 11.44 5.32
C VAL A 105 -7.86 10.65 6.61
N THR A 106 -7.49 11.26 7.73
CA THR A 106 -7.83 10.75 9.05
C THR A 106 -9.11 11.37 9.54
N SER A 107 -10.04 10.52 9.95
CA SER A 107 -11.22 10.96 10.66
C SER A 107 -11.52 10.01 11.81
N CYS A 108 -11.89 10.57 12.96
CA CYS A 108 -12.46 9.80 14.06
C CYS A 108 -13.97 9.55 13.84
N CYS A 109 -14.61 10.40 13.01
CA CYS A 109 -16.04 10.38 12.71
C CYS A 109 -16.24 10.81 11.24
N PRO A 110 -16.51 9.89 10.30
CA PRO A 110 -16.84 8.48 10.49
C PRO A 110 -15.60 7.64 10.84
N PRO A 111 -15.77 6.44 11.45
CA PRO A 111 -14.67 5.54 11.75
C PRO A 111 -13.82 5.23 10.51
N HIS A 112 -12.51 5.22 10.67
CA HIS A 112 -11.54 5.01 9.61
C HIS A 112 -10.68 3.78 9.88
N PHE A 113 -10.67 2.84 8.93
CA PHE A 113 -9.76 1.70 8.91
C PHE A 113 -8.65 1.93 7.89
N GLY A 114 -7.41 1.96 8.36
CA GLY A 114 -6.24 2.14 7.51
C GLY A 114 -5.10 2.86 8.25
N PRO A 115 -3.99 3.14 7.57
CA PRO A 115 -2.90 3.91 8.16
C PRO A 115 -3.38 5.34 8.47
N ALA A 116 -3.39 5.70 9.74
CA ALA A 116 -3.80 7.04 10.18
C ALA A 116 -2.78 8.12 9.78
N VAL A 117 -1.50 7.77 9.64
CA VAL A 117 -0.45 8.72 9.31
C VAL A 117 0.48 8.13 8.26
N PRO A 118 1.03 8.92 7.32
CA PRO A 118 1.91 8.41 6.27
C PRO A 118 3.17 7.75 6.84
N GLU A 119 3.61 8.16 8.03
CA GLU A 119 4.77 7.61 8.74
C GLU A 119 4.63 6.11 9.05
N VAL A 120 3.40 5.56 9.10
CA VAL A 120 3.16 4.12 9.22
C VAL A 120 3.79 3.34 8.07
N ASN A 121 3.90 3.94 6.88
CA ASN A 121 4.52 3.33 5.72
C ASN A 121 6.04 3.56 5.65
N SER A 122 6.62 4.26 6.63
CA SER A 122 8.05 4.51 6.66
C SER A 122 8.86 3.25 7.00
N VAL A 123 10.10 3.20 6.51
CA VAL A 123 11.08 2.17 6.90
C VAL A 123 11.28 2.16 8.42
N TRP A 124 11.22 3.32 9.07
CA TRP A 124 11.39 3.43 10.52
C TRP A 124 10.26 2.77 11.28
N PHE A 125 9.02 2.98 10.87
CA PHE A 125 7.88 2.32 11.51
C PHE A 125 7.93 0.81 11.29
N LYS A 126 8.31 0.36 10.09
CA LYS A 126 8.54 -1.07 9.83
C LYS A 126 9.59 -1.68 10.78
N LEU A 127 10.77 -1.04 10.91
CA LEU A 127 11.82 -1.50 11.83
C LEU A 127 11.38 -1.44 13.30
N PHE A 128 10.60 -0.41 13.67
CA PHE A 128 10.00 -0.30 15.00
C PHE A 128 9.08 -1.48 15.29
N ILE A 129 8.20 -1.86 14.35
CA ILE A 129 7.33 -3.02 14.53
C ILE A 129 8.16 -4.29 14.73
N TYR A 130 9.18 -4.54 13.92
CA TYR A 130 10.06 -5.71 14.09
C TYR A 130 10.75 -5.73 15.44
N ASP A 131 11.20 -4.57 15.92
CA ASP A 131 11.78 -4.45 17.25
C ASP A 131 10.74 -4.71 18.35
N GLN A 132 9.50 -4.21 18.23
CA GLN A 132 8.45 -4.43 19.22
C GLN A 132 7.99 -5.89 19.27
N VAL A 133 7.78 -6.51 18.11
CA VAL A 133 7.34 -7.92 18.04
C VAL A 133 8.49 -8.91 18.19
N LYS A 134 9.75 -8.44 18.24
CA LYS A 134 10.98 -9.23 18.24
C LYS A 134 11.00 -10.31 17.13
N SER A 135 10.37 -9.97 16.01
CA SER A 135 10.16 -10.87 14.88
C SER A 135 10.19 -10.04 13.61
N GLY A 136 11.06 -10.44 12.68
CA GLY A 136 11.24 -9.75 11.41
C GLY A 136 12.32 -10.43 10.58
N PRO A 137 12.33 -10.21 9.26
CA PRO A 137 13.37 -10.75 8.41
C PRO A 137 14.73 -10.12 8.78
N PRO A 138 15.86 -10.84 8.59
CA PRO A 138 17.18 -10.25 8.66
C PRO A 138 17.24 -8.97 7.82
N SER A 139 17.55 -7.85 8.48
CA SER A 139 17.46 -6.52 7.91
C SER A 139 18.74 -5.73 8.19
N LEU A 140 19.25 -5.02 7.18
CA LEU A 140 20.43 -4.17 7.27
C LEU A 140 20.13 -2.81 6.67
N LEU A 141 20.29 -1.77 7.47
CA LEU A 141 20.18 -0.38 7.02
C LEU A 141 21.57 0.17 6.70
N LEU A 142 21.75 0.61 5.46
CA LEU A 142 23.00 1.16 4.95
C LEU A 142 22.85 2.66 4.66
N VAL A 143 23.80 3.45 5.14
CA VAL A 143 23.82 4.90 4.91
C VAL A 143 24.31 5.22 3.51
N LYS A 144 23.80 6.30 2.92
CA LYS A 144 24.25 6.82 1.63
C LYS A 144 25.78 6.99 1.62
N GLY A 145 26.43 6.57 0.54
CA GLY A 145 27.88 6.62 0.35
C GLY A 145 28.62 5.39 0.89
N THR A 146 27.93 4.44 1.53
CA THR A 146 28.56 3.17 1.93
C THR A 146 28.95 2.37 0.69
N ARG A 147 30.18 1.84 0.67
CA ARG A 147 30.65 0.98 -0.43
C ARG A 147 30.93 -0.42 0.09
N LEU A 148 30.13 -1.38 -0.34
CA LEU A 148 30.27 -2.79 0.02
C LEU A 148 31.26 -3.47 -0.93
N ARG A 149 32.26 -4.16 -0.35
CA ARG A 149 33.18 -5.04 -1.10
C ARG A 149 32.72 -6.49 -1.12
N TRP A 150 31.93 -6.87 -0.12
CA TRP A 150 31.41 -8.21 0.08
C TRP A 150 29.98 -8.13 0.60
N LEU A 151 29.17 -9.14 0.30
CA LEU A 151 27.85 -9.27 0.90
C LEU A 151 27.98 -9.64 2.38
N PRO A 152 27.28 -8.96 3.30
CA PRO A 152 27.27 -9.33 4.70
C PRO A 152 26.77 -10.76 4.93
N LYS A 153 27.42 -11.50 5.84
CA LYS A 153 27.12 -12.92 6.15
C LYS A 153 25.67 -13.20 6.51
N ILE A 154 24.96 -12.21 7.06
CA ILE A 154 23.53 -12.28 7.37
C ILE A 154 22.65 -12.58 6.14
N PHE A 155 23.20 -12.42 4.92
CA PHE A 155 22.50 -12.62 3.66
C PHE A 155 23.08 -13.75 2.78
N GLU A 156 24.11 -14.47 3.26
CA GLU A 156 24.88 -15.42 2.45
C GLU A 156 24.07 -16.65 2.02
N ASP A 157 23.14 -17.09 2.86
CA ASP A 157 22.31 -18.29 2.61
C ASP A 157 21.05 -18.02 1.77
N TYR A 158 20.86 -16.80 1.27
CA TYR A 158 19.64 -16.41 0.55
C TYR A 158 19.90 -16.19 -0.94
N GLU A 159 18.93 -16.56 -1.78
CA GLU A 159 19.07 -16.40 -3.24
C GLU A 159 18.67 -15.00 -3.73
N ARG A 160 17.75 -14.34 -3.01
CA ARG A 160 17.15 -13.06 -3.41
C ARG A 160 17.02 -12.15 -2.20
N LEU A 161 17.31 -10.88 -2.41
CA LEU A 161 17.23 -9.85 -1.39
C LEU A 161 16.30 -8.74 -1.84
N MET A 162 15.56 -8.18 -0.90
CA MET A 162 14.70 -7.03 -1.09
C MET A 162 15.49 -5.76 -0.75
N ILE A 163 15.59 -4.85 -1.70
CA ILE A 163 16.29 -3.58 -1.60
C ILE A 163 15.25 -2.46 -1.60
N THR A 164 15.18 -1.68 -0.53
CA THR A 164 14.29 -0.51 -0.43
C THR A 164 15.13 0.76 -0.37
N THR A 165 15.09 1.57 -1.42
CA THR A 165 15.64 2.93 -1.42
C THR A 165 14.61 3.91 -0.86
N TRP A 166 15.07 5.06 -0.37
CA TRP A 166 14.18 6.02 0.26
C TRP A 166 13.28 6.67 -0.79
N GLY A 167 11.96 6.61 -0.58
CA GLY A 167 10.98 7.21 -1.48
C GLY A 167 10.64 6.37 -2.71
N HIS A 168 11.17 5.14 -2.81
CA HIS A 168 10.81 4.21 -3.88
C HIS A 168 10.29 2.90 -3.30
N ASP A 169 9.54 2.19 -4.15
CA ASP A 169 9.08 0.85 -3.83
C ASP A 169 10.24 -0.14 -3.74
N PRO A 170 10.13 -1.16 -2.86
CA PRO A 170 11.20 -2.14 -2.68
C PRO A 170 11.44 -2.96 -3.94
N GLY A 171 12.66 -3.08 -4.45
CA GLY A 171 13.04 -3.96 -5.57
C GLY A 171 13.55 -5.32 -5.08
N ILE A 172 13.33 -6.39 -5.84
CA ILE A 172 13.90 -7.72 -5.54
C ILE A 172 15.08 -7.96 -6.47
N VAL A 173 16.24 -8.28 -5.88
CA VAL A 173 17.48 -8.48 -6.63
C VAL A 173 18.09 -9.83 -6.27
N PRO A 174 18.51 -10.64 -7.26
CA PRO A 174 19.23 -11.88 -7.00
C PRO A 174 20.59 -11.57 -6.36
N VAL A 175 21.04 -12.44 -5.47
CA VAL A 175 22.34 -12.28 -4.76
C VAL A 175 23.52 -12.18 -5.73
N SER A 176 23.44 -12.79 -6.91
CA SER A 176 24.47 -12.66 -7.95
C SER A 176 24.77 -11.22 -8.35
N ASN A 177 23.75 -10.34 -8.33
CA ASN A 177 23.85 -8.96 -8.81
C ASN A 177 23.67 -7.94 -7.68
N VAL A 178 23.39 -8.39 -6.46
CA VAL A 178 23.01 -7.51 -5.34
C VAL A 178 24.11 -6.52 -4.97
N LEU A 179 25.39 -6.92 -5.01
CA LEU A 179 26.48 -6.04 -4.62
C LEU A 179 26.62 -4.84 -5.57
N LEU A 180 26.41 -5.07 -6.86
CA LEU A 180 26.41 -4.00 -7.87
C LEU A 180 25.20 -3.07 -7.65
N ALA A 181 24.01 -3.65 -7.54
CA ALA A 181 22.78 -2.90 -7.32
C ALA A 181 22.81 -2.06 -6.04
N LEU A 182 23.35 -2.60 -4.94
CA LEU A 182 23.49 -1.88 -3.68
C LEU A 182 24.47 -0.72 -3.80
N ASN A 183 25.66 -0.93 -4.38
CA ASN A 183 26.65 0.13 -4.52
C ASN A 183 26.17 1.27 -5.43
N ASP A 184 25.39 0.95 -6.46
CA ASP A 184 24.74 1.95 -7.31
C ASP A 184 23.69 2.74 -6.52
N ALA A 185 22.75 2.05 -5.88
CA ALA A 185 21.70 2.69 -5.07
C ALA A 185 22.25 3.54 -3.91
N LEU A 186 23.32 3.07 -3.25
CA LEU A 186 23.99 3.76 -2.14
C LEU A 186 24.72 5.04 -2.57
N SER A 187 25.01 5.19 -3.87
CA SER A 187 25.55 6.45 -4.40
C SER A 187 24.50 7.58 -4.36
N HIS A 188 23.22 7.23 -4.41
CA HIS A 188 22.12 8.20 -4.50
C HIS A 188 21.34 8.35 -3.18
N SER A 189 21.11 7.26 -2.43
CA SER A 189 20.23 7.24 -1.26
C SER A 189 20.69 6.26 -0.17
N ALA A 190 20.09 6.35 1.02
CA ALA A 190 20.19 5.27 2.00
C ALA A 190 19.37 4.07 1.54
N VAL A 191 19.76 2.87 1.97
CA VAL A 191 19.19 1.61 1.47
C VAL A 191 18.91 0.65 2.62
N LEU A 192 17.69 0.13 2.67
CA LEU A 192 17.31 -0.96 3.55
C LEU A 192 17.36 -2.26 2.74
N VAL A 193 18.19 -3.19 3.21
CA VAL A 193 18.30 -4.54 2.65
C VAL A 193 17.58 -5.51 3.57
N GLN A 194 16.67 -6.30 3.05
CA GLN A 194 15.95 -7.31 3.82
C GLN A 194 15.93 -8.62 3.06
N VAL A 195 15.91 -9.72 3.80
CA VAL A 195 15.59 -11.03 3.24
C VAL A 195 14.12 -11.07 2.85
N ARG A 196 13.82 -11.62 1.66
CA ARG A 196 12.43 -11.93 1.30
C ARG A 196 12.00 -13.19 2.05
N PRO A 197 10.94 -13.15 2.88
CA PRO A 197 10.38 -14.35 3.49
C PRO A 197 9.72 -15.28 2.45
#